data_AF-A0AA35WYG0-F1
#
_entry.id   AF-A0AA35WYG0-F1
#
_cell.length_a   1.000
_cell.length_b   1.000
_cell.length_c   1.000
_cell.angle_alpha   90.00
_cell.angle_beta   90.00
_cell.angle_gamma   90.00
#
_symmetry.space_group_name_H-M   'P 1'
#
loop_
_entity.id
_entity.type
_entity.pdbx_description
1 polymer ?
#
loop_
_entity_poly.entity_id
_entity_poly.type
_entity_poly.pdbx_seq_one_letter_code
_entity_poly.pdbx_strand_id
1 'polypeptide(L)'
;MKYSAPLFHLSGIDVTVVESQREGHLRSLMSYIDPQTDYIVVAGGDGTLMEVLTGLMRRTDVEEMRSIPIGILPLGRENRFYQSNLSSTTFKPPVRAIGDATMDIIRSEHTKPLNLMEIKPESGRLLYALSSVQWGPMRDAHENRDGFRLFGRLRLLFSHLNVALQRWPRDYLLHVWYPQYCQLKQDQDTPSPPSEKTTNHHLSQQFYCHWH
;
A
#
# COMPACT_ATOMS: atom_id res chain seq x y z
N MET A 1 3.98 13.02 17.66
CA MET A 1 4.26 14.22 16.84
C MET A 1 5.38 15.15 17.35
N LYS A 2 6.23 14.74 18.31
CA LYS A 2 7.21 15.65 18.95
C LYS A 2 8.17 16.38 18.00
N TYR A 3 8.51 15.77 16.86
CA TYR A 3 9.50 16.33 15.91
C TYR A 3 8.87 17.05 14.72
N SER A 4 7.66 16.68 14.31
CA SER A 4 7.01 17.22 13.10
C SER A 4 6.06 18.37 13.37
N ALA A 5 5.35 18.37 14.52
CA ALA A 5 4.38 19.42 14.85
C ALA A 5 4.98 20.84 14.86
N PRO A 6 6.19 21.09 15.42
CA PRO A 6 6.79 22.42 15.35
C PRO A 6 7.06 22.90 13.92
N LEU A 7 7.43 21.98 13.01
CA LEU A 7 7.75 22.34 11.62
C LEU A 7 6.49 22.81 10.88
N PHE A 8 5.35 22.14 11.08
CA PHE A 8 4.09 22.56 10.46
C PHE A 8 3.59 23.91 10.98
N HIS A 9 3.69 24.15 12.30
CA HIS A 9 3.31 25.45 12.86
C HIS A 9 4.21 26.58 12.36
N LEU A 10 5.51 26.33 12.20
CA LEU A 10 6.46 27.31 11.66
C LEU A 10 6.23 27.60 10.17
N SER A 11 5.69 26.64 9.41
CA SER A 11 5.31 26.87 8.01
C SER A 11 3.98 27.61 7.85
N GLY A 12 3.28 27.97 8.94
CA GLY A 12 1.99 28.64 8.87
C GLY A 12 0.85 27.74 8.39
N ILE A 13 1.01 26.42 8.51
CA ILE A 13 -0.02 25.44 8.16
C ILE A 13 -0.89 25.21 9.40
N ASP A 14 -2.21 25.30 9.24
CA ASP A 14 -3.14 24.90 10.30
C ASP A 14 -3.21 23.37 10.37
N VAL A 15 -2.93 22.81 11.55
CA VAL A 15 -2.82 21.36 11.73
C VAL A 15 -3.84 20.88 12.74
N THR A 16 -4.80 20.09 12.25
CA THR A 16 -5.69 19.31 13.10
C THR A 16 -5.11 17.91 13.30
N VAL A 17 -4.76 17.58 14.54
CA VAL A 17 -4.21 16.26 14.89
C VAL A 17 -5.33 15.34 15.35
N VAL A 18 -5.47 14.19 14.69
CA VAL A 18 -6.40 13.13 15.12
C VAL A 18 -5.63 11.86 15.43
N GLU A 19 -5.81 11.35 16.65
CA GLU A 19 -5.18 10.13 17.11
C GLU A 19 -6.12 8.92 16.94
N SER A 20 -5.59 7.83 16.39
CA SER A 20 -6.35 6.58 16.28
C SER A 20 -6.43 5.88 17.64
N GLN A 21 -7.63 5.51 18.09
CA GLN A 21 -7.85 4.81 19.35
C GLN A 21 -7.87 3.28 19.19
N ARG A 22 -8.20 2.79 17.99
CA ARG A 22 -8.36 1.36 17.69
C ARG A 22 -8.13 1.09 16.21
N GLU A 23 -7.88 -0.17 15.90
CA GLU A 23 -7.84 -0.63 14.50
C GLU A 23 -9.18 -0.36 13.80
N GLY A 24 -9.11 0.15 12.57
CA GLY A 24 -10.29 0.52 11.78
C GLY A 24 -10.94 1.85 12.18
N HIS A 25 -10.43 2.59 13.17
CA HIS A 25 -10.93 3.91 13.53
C HIS A 25 -10.69 4.95 12.44
N LEU A 26 -9.47 5.03 11.90
CA LEU A 26 -9.13 6.00 10.85
C LEU A 26 -9.94 5.73 9.59
N ARG A 27 -10.18 4.46 9.27
CA ARG A 27 -11.02 4.07 8.13
C ARG A 27 -12.43 4.66 8.23
N SER A 28 -13.02 4.64 9.43
CA SER A 28 -14.34 5.26 9.67
C SER A 28 -14.25 6.78 9.71
N LEU A 29 -13.20 7.34 10.32
CA LEU A 29 -12.97 8.77 10.39
C LEU A 29 -12.85 9.41 9.00
N MET A 30 -12.19 8.71 8.07
CA MET A 30 -12.02 9.20 6.70
C MET A 30 -13.34 9.47 6.01
N SER A 31 -14.47 8.88 6.42
CA SER A 31 -15.79 9.16 5.85
C SER A 31 -16.37 10.52 6.26
N TYR A 32 -15.80 11.19 7.27
CA TYR A 32 -16.26 12.48 7.78
C TYR A 32 -15.36 13.66 7.41
N ILE A 33 -14.23 13.41 6.75
CA ILE A 33 -13.34 14.48 6.29
C ILE A 33 -14.02 15.31 5.21
N ASP A 34 -13.84 16.63 5.26
CA ASP A 34 -14.34 17.55 4.24
C ASP A 34 -13.52 17.41 2.95
N PRO A 35 -14.14 17.24 1.76
CA PRO A 35 -13.47 17.26 0.48
C PRO A 35 -12.66 18.54 0.20
N GLN A 36 -12.96 19.65 0.87
CA GLN A 36 -12.20 20.90 0.77
C GLN A 36 -10.86 20.89 1.54
N THR A 37 -10.47 19.75 2.11
CA THR A 37 -9.18 19.62 2.81
C THR A 37 -8.01 19.68 1.82
N ASP A 38 -7.06 20.58 2.05
CA ASP A 38 -5.91 20.75 1.16
C ASP A 38 -4.93 19.55 1.18
N TYR A 39 -4.66 18.99 2.36
CA TYR A 39 -3.70 17.90 2.55
C TYR A 39 -4.14 16.93 3.65
N ILE A 40 -3.91 15.64 3.43
CA ILE A 40 -4.05 14.62 4.47
C ILE A 40 -2.67 14.07 4.83
N VAL A 41 -2.26 14.21 6.09
CA VAL A 41 -0.97 13.68 6.56
C VAL A 41 -1.19 12.43 7.41
N VAL A 42 -0.67 11.30 6.96
CA VAL A 42 -0.73 10.02 7.68
C VAL A 42 0.56 9.80 8.47
N ALA A 43 0.44 9.80 9.79
CA ALA A 43 1.56 9.56 10.69
C ALA A 43 1.48 8.15 11.29
N GLY A 44 2.27 7.23 10.76
CA GLY A 44 2.17 5.81 11.15
C GLY A 44 3.08 4.89 10.34
N GLY A 45 2.65 3.62 10.24
CA GLY A 45 3.26 2.63 9.36
C GLY A 45 2.39 2.31 8.14
N ASP A 46 2.80 1.32 7.36
CA ASP A 46 2.09 0.92 6.14
C ASP A 46 0.62 0.53 6.41
N GLY A 47 0.33 -0.10 7.55
CA GLY A 47 -1.04 -0.45 7.94
C GLY A 47 -1.94 0.76 8.20
N THR A 48 -1.40 1.81 8.83
CA THR A 48 -2.11 3.08 9.07
C THR A 48 -2.43 3.78 7.76
N LEU A 49 -1.46 3.81 6.84
CA LEU A 49 -1.64 4.33 5.48
C LEU A 49 -2.73 3.57 4.73
N MET A 50 -2.71 2.24 4.79
CA MET A 50 -3.73 1.41 4.17
C MET A 50 -5.11 1.65 4.75
N GLU A 51 -5.22 1.85 6.06
CA GLU A 51 -6.48 2.13 6.73
C GLU A 51 -7.11 3.44 6.23
N VAL A 52 -6.31 4.50 6.13
CA VAL A 52 -6.70 5.81 5.58
C VAL A 52 -7.12 5.68 4.13
N LEU A 53 -6.28 5.10 3.27
CA LEU A 53 -6.58 4.93 1.83
C LEU A 53 -7.86 4.12 1.61
N THR A 54 -8.03 3.04 2.36
CA THR A 54 -9.23 2.19 2.26
C THR A 54 -10.48 2.89 2.82
N GLY A 55 -10.31 3.88 3.71
CA GLY A 55 -11.38 4.76 4.17
C GLY A 55 -11.80 5.73 3.07
N LEU A 56 -10.83 6.43 2.47
CA LEU A 56 -11.03 7.39 1.39
C LEU A 56 -11.68 6.75 0.16
N MET A 57 -11.15 5.61 -0.29
CA MET A 57 -11.63 4.93 -1.50
C MET A 57 -13.03 4.33 -1.37
N ARG A 58 -13.58 4.21 -0.15
CA ARG A 58 -14.94 3.72 0.08
C ARG A 58 -16.00 4.81 0.18
N ARG A 59 -15.61 6.08 0.07
CA ARG A 59 -16.56 7.18 0.07
C ARG A 59 -17.29 7.28 -1.27
N THR A 60 -18.44 7.94 -1.25
CA THR A 60 -19.24 8.20 -2.45
C THR A 60 -18.66 9.33 -3.31
N ASP A 61 -17.96 10.28 -2.69
CA ASP A 61 -17.27 11.43 -3.29
C ASP A 61 -15.78 11.15 -3.55
N VAL A 62 -15.44 9.89 -3.86
CA VAL A 62 -14.04 9.45 -4.05
C VAL A 62 -13.28 10.25 -5.11
N GLU A 63 -13.96 10.74 -6.15
CA GLU A 63 -13.30 11.50 -7.23
C GLU A 63 -12.76 12.85 -6.75
N GLU A 64 -13.45 13.51 -5.83
CA GLU A 64 -12.97 14.75 -5.21
C GLU A 64 -11.80 14.43 -4.26
N MET A 65 -11.96 13.39 -3.44
CA MET A 65 -10.94 12.98 -2.46
C MET A 65 -9.64 12.47 -3.12
N ARG A 66 -9.68 11.98 -4.37
CA ARG A 66 -8.48 11.57 -5.13
C ARG A 66 -7.56 12.73 -5.47
N SER A 67 -8.10 13.95 -5.54
CA SER A 67 -7.30 15.14 -5.82
C SER A 67 -6.47 15.59 -4.62
N ILE A 68 -6.85 15.16 -3.41
CA ILE A 68 -6.21 15.57 -2.15
C ILE A 68 -4.86 14.83 -2.01
N PRO A 69 -3.72 15.55 -1.99
CA PRO A 69 -2.41 14.96 -1.76
C PRO A 69 -2.30 14.35 -0.36
N ILE A 70 -1.69 13.15 -0.30
CA ILE A 70 -1.45 12.42 0.94
C ILE A 70 0.03 12.48 1.32
N GLY A 71 0.33 13.13 2.44
CA GLY A 71 1.65 13.14 3.06
C GLY A 71 1.86 11.93 3.95
N ILE A 72 3.05 11.33 3.93
CA ILE A 72 3.38 10.15 4.75
C ILE A 72 4.49 10.51 5.75
N LEU A 73 4.18 10.40 7.04
CA LEU A 73 5.15 10.53 8.12
C LEU A 73 5.51 9.13 8.66
N PRO A 74 6.74 8.66 8.41
CA PRO A 74 7.19 7.31 8.77
C PRO A 74 7.45 7.18 10.27
N LEU A 75 6.39 6.98 11.07
CA LEU A 75 6.48 6.76 12.52
C LEU A 75 6.55 5.27 12.90
N GLY A 76 6.21 4.38 11.96
CA GLY A 76 6.24 2.94 12.16
C GLY A 76 7.66 2.37 12.25
N ARG A 77 7.76 1.12 12.73
CA ARG A 77 9.04 0.39 12.83
C ARG A 77 9.54 -0.11 11.47
N GLU A 78 8.61 -0.50 10.60
CA GLU A 78 8.84 -0.86 9.21
C GLU A 78 7.91 0.01 8.36
N ASN A 79 8.47 0.94 7.58
CA ASN A 79 7.72 1.84 6.67
C ASN A 79 8.14 1.52 5.25
N ARG A 80 7.77 0.32 4.77
CA ARG A 80 8.30 -0.23 3.52
C ARG A 80 7.89 0.64 2.34
N PHE A 81 6.64 1.13 2.34
CA PHE A 81 6.15 1.95 1.25
C PHE A 81 6.88 3.29 1.14
N TYR A 82 7.07 3.97 2.28
CA TYR A 82 7.83 5.22 2.32
C TYR A 82 9.27 5.00 1.85
N GLN A 83 9.91 3.92 2.32
CA GLN A 83 11.30 3.61 1.98
C GLN A 83 11.50 3.28 0.49
N SER A 84 10.56 2.55 -0.14
CA SER A 84 10.71 2.15 -1.54
C SER A 84 10.31 3.23 -2.54
N ASN A 85 9.37 4.12 -2.21
CA ASN A 85 8.79 5.07 -3.16
C ASN A 85 9.22 6.53 -2.95
N LEU A 86 9.48 6.91 -1.69
CA LEU A 86 9.66 8.32 -1.31
C LEU A 86 11.05 8.62 -0.74
N SER A 87 11.68 7.65 -0.06
CA SER A 87 13.03 7.84 0.49
C SER A 87 14.08 7.85 -0.62
N SER A 88 14.77 8.97 -0.79
CA SER A 88 15.83 9.16 -1.79
C SER A 88 17.20 8.60 -1.39
N THR A 89 17.38 8.08 -0.17
CA THR A 89 18.72 7.67 0.33
C THR A 89 18.68 6.50 1.32
N THR A 90 19.80 5.78 1.37
CA THR A 90 20.19 4.71 2.30
C THR A 90 19.84 5.02 3.76
N PHE A 91 19.40 3.98 4.48
CA PHE A 91 19.08 3.91 5.92
C PHE A 91 19.42 5.18 6.74
N LYS A 92 18.44 6.08 6.88
CA LYS A 92 18.55 7.26 7.75
C LYS A 92 18.12 6.91 9.18
N PRO A 93 18.68 7.59 10.21
CA PRO A 93 18.15 7.52 11.56
C PRO A 93 16.65 7.87 11.57
N PRO A 94 15.80 7.20 12.37
CA PRO A 94 14.34 7.39 12.33
C PRO A 94 13.91 8.86 12.48
N VAL A 95 14.56 9.62 13.37
CA VAL A 95 14.23 11.04 13.60
C VAL A 95 14.54 11.91 12.38
N ARG A 96 15.64 11.63 11.66
CA ARG A 96 15.98 12.34 10.43
C ARG A 96 14.99 12.02 9.32
N ALA A 97 14.59 10.75 9.18
CA ALA A 97 13.58 10.35 8.21
C ALA A 97 12.24 11.07 8.44
N ILE A 98 11.82 11.26 9.70
CA ILE A 98 10.61 12.02 10.03
C ILE A 98 10.76 13.50 9.67
N GLY A 99 11.91 14.11 9.97
CA GLY A 99 12.18 15.51 9.64
C GLY A 99 12.18 15.74 8.13
N ASP A 100 12.89 14.91 7.39
CA ASP A 100 12.94 14.97 5.92
C ASP A 100 11.54 14.78 5.32
N ALA A 101 10.79 13.76 5.74
CA ALA A 101 9.41 13.55 5.31
C ALA A 101 8.51 14.76 5.62
N THR A 102 8.68 15.40 6.77
CA THR A 102 7.91 16.61 7.13
C THR A 102 8.25 17.78 6.21
N MET A 103 9.54 17.98 5.90
CA MET A 103 9.97 19.02 4.97
C MET A 103 9.49 18.77 3.55
N ASP A 104 9.50 17.52 3.09
CA ASP A 104 8.98 17.14 1.77
C ASP A 104 7.47 17.43 1.65
N ILE A 105 6.71 17.19 2.72
CA ILE A 105 5.28 17.50 2.78
C ILE A 105 5.06 19.02 2.75
N ILE A 106 5.80 19.79 3.55
CA ILE A 106 5.65 21.26 3.62
C ILE A 106 5.98 21.92 2.27
N ARG A 107 6.99 21.42 1.56
CA ARG A 107 7.42 21.98 0.28
C ARG A 107 6.54 21.55 -0.89
N SER A 108 5.81 20.43 -0.74
CA SER A 108 5.01 19.80 -1.80
C SER A 108 5.78 19.48 -3.10
N GLU A 109 7.12 19.49 -3.06
CA GLU A 109 7.99 19.31 -4.23
C GLU A 109 7.99 17.87 -4.77
N HIS A 110 7.62 16.88 -3.94
CA HIS A 110 7.79 15.45 -4.23
C HIS A 110 6.48 14.66 -4.28
N THR A 111 5.45 15.24 -4.90
CA THR A 111 4.16 14.55 -5.11
C THR A 111 4.27 13.56 -6.27
N LYS A 112 3.94 12.29 -6.03
CA LYS A 112 3.91 11.23 -7.05
C LYS A 112 2.52 10.60 -7.12
N PRO A 113 2.04 10.21 -8.32
CA PRO A 113 0.77 9.49 -8.43
C PRO A 113 0.87 8.15 -7.71
N LEU A 114 -0.16 7.82 -6.95
CA LEU A 114 -0.26 6.58 -6.19
C LEU A 114 -1.13 5.57 -6.92
N ASN A 115 -0.55 4.42 -7.27
CA ASN A 115 -1.32 3.31 -7.82
C ASN A 115 -1.87 2.44 -6.68
N LEU A 116 -3.18 2.17 -6.71
CA LEU A 116 -3.86 1.30 -5.76
C LEU A 116 -4.43 0.09 -6.48
N MET A 117 -4.26 -1.08 -5.87
CA MET A 117 -4.89 -2.30 -6.34
C MET A 117 -6.22 -2.48 -5.62
N GLU A 118 -7.31 -2.54 -6.39
CA GLU A 118 -8.65 -2.84 -5.90
C GLU A 118 -8.89 -4.36 -5.99
N ILE A 119 -9.32 -4.96 -4.87
CA ILE A 119 -9.56 -6.39 -4.75
C ILE A 119 -11.04 -6.57 -4.40
N LYS A 120 -11.81 -7.06 -5.38
CA LYS A 120 -13.25 -7.35 -5.26
C LYS A 120 -13.44 -8.83 -4.91
N PRO A 121 -13.69 -9.19 -3.64
CA PRO A 121 -14.06 -10.56 -3.31
C PRO A 121 -15.47 -10.87 -3.82
N GLU A 122 -15.76 -12.14 -4.15
CA GLU A 122 -17.10 -12.59 -4.54
C GLU A 122 -18.14 -12.34 -3.44
N SER A 123 -17.72 -12.51 -2.18
CA SER A 123 -18.52 -12.18 -1.01
C SER A 123 -17.67 -11.41 -0.01
N GLY A 124 -18.23 -10.33 0.54
CA GLY A 124 -17.58 -9.50 1.53
C GLY A 124 -17.34 -8.07 1.06
N ARG A 125 -16.39 -7.40 1.70
CA ARG A 125 -16.12 -5.98 1.49
C ARG A 125 -14.99 -5.79 0.50
N LEU A 126 -15.12 -4.79 -0.35
CA LEU A 126 -14.06 -4.31 -1.23
C LEU A 126 -12.78 -4.03 -0.45
N LEU A 127 -11.65 -4.55 -0.91
CA LEU A 127 -10.34 -4.35 -0.30
C LEU A 127 -9.44 -3.55 -1.24
N TYR A 128 -8.50 -2.83 -0.66
CA TYR A 128 -7.47 -2.11 -1.41
C TYR A 128 -6.10 -2.57 -0.92
N ALA A 129 -5.11 -2.53 -1.80
CA ALA A 129 -3.73 -2.82 -1.48
C ALA A 129 -2.79 -1.83 -2.19
N LEU A 130 -1.71 -1.43 -1.51
CA LEU A 130 -0.75 -0.46 -2.00
C LEU A 130 0.35 -1.07 -2.86
N SER A 131 0.87 -2.23 -2.43
CA SER A 131 2.13 -2.77 -2.94
C SER A 131 2.02 -4.21 -3.38
N SER A 132 1.47 -5.08 -2.54
CA SER A 132 1.42 -6.52 -2.80
C SER A 132 0.37 -7.20 -1.96
N VAL A 133 -0.17 -8.29 -2.51
CA VAL A 133 -1.00 -9.25 -1.78
C VAL A 133 -0.15 -10.49 -1.59
N GLN A 134 -0.11 -10.97 -0.35
CA GLN A 134 0.65 -12.16 0.01
C GLN A 134 -0.30 -13.22 0.54
N TRP A 135 -0.15 -14.44 0.05
CA TRP A 135 -0.92 -15.60 0.47
C TRP A 135 0.00 -16.80 0.71
N GLY A 136 -0.36 -17.65 1.68
CA GLY A 136 0.38 -18.86 2.01
C GLY A 136 1.17 -18.83 3.33
N PRO A 137 1.97 -19.87 3.61
CA PRO A 137 2.58 -20.12 4.93
C PRO A 137 3.50 -19.00 5.44
N MET A 138 4.11 -18.24 4.54
CA MET A 138 4.97 -17.11 4.89
C MET A 138 4.17 -15.98 5.57
N ARG A 139 2.90 -15.80 5.18
CA ARG A 139 1.98 -14.88 5.84
C ARG A 139 1.64 -15.37 7.24
N ASP A 140 1.34 -16.66 7.39
CA ASP A 140 1.00 -17.29 8.68
C ASP A 140 2.16 -17.14 9.69
N ALA A 141 3.41 -17.26 9.24
CA ALA A 141 4.59 -17.04 10.08
C ALA A 141 4.71 -15.58 10.55
N HIS A 142 4.32 -14.63 9.71
CA HIS A 142 4.32 -13.20 10.03
C HIS A 142 3.23 -12.83 11.04
N GLU A 143 2.05 -13.44 10.93
CA GLU A 143 0.91 -13.22 11.82
C GLU A 143 1.15 -13.85 13.21
N ASN A 144 1.76 -15.04 13.25
CA ASN A 144 2.08 -15.74 14.50
C ASN A 144 3.30 -15.17 15.24
N ARG A 145 3.95 -14.14 14.68
CA ARG A 145 5.14 -13.51 15.24
C ARG A 145 4.82 -12.93 16.63
N ASP A 146 3.63 -12.39 16.86
CA ASP A 146 3.24 -11.80 18.15
C ASP A 146 2.97 -12.83 19.25
N GLY A 147 2.60 -14.07 18.91
CA GLY A 147 2.48 -15.16 19.88
C GLY A 147 3.80 -15.50 20.58
N PHE A 148 4.93 -15.29 19.91
CA PHE A 148 6.28 -15.49 20.47
C PHE A 148 6.89 -14.19 21.02
N ARG A 149 6.07 -13.20 21.39
CA ARG A 149 6.54 -11.92 21.99
C ARG A 149 7.44 -12.13 23.21
N LEU A 150 7.18 -13.19 23.98
CA LEU A 150 7.97 -13.54 25.17
C LEU A 150 9.41 -13.99 24.86
N PHE A 151 9.69 -14.44 23.63
CA PHE A 151 11.00 -15.02 23.23
C PHE A 151 11.98 -14.02 22.62
N GLY A 152 11.71 -12.71 22.74
CA GLY A 152 12.68 -11.65 22.41
C GLY A 152 13.30 -11.78 21.00
N ARG A 153 14.63 -11.91 20.92
CA ARG A 153 15.38 -11.99 19.64
C ARG A 153 15.16 -13.31 18.87
N LEU A 154 14.79 -14.39 19.56
CA LEU A 154 14.51 -15.69 18.95
C LEU A 154 13.08 -15.79 18.41
N ARG A 155 12.24 -14.79 18.67
CA ARG A 155 10.86 -14.68 18.16
C ARG A 155 10.76 -14.98 16.67
N LEU A 156 11.70 -14.47 15.87
CA LEU A 156 11.72 -14.67 14.41
C LEU A 156 11.98 -16.15 14.05
N LEU A 157 12.93 -16.78 14.74
CA LEU A 157 13.27 -18.18 14.51
C LEU A 157 12.10 -19.09 14.88
N PHE A 158 11.48 -18.86 16.04
CA PHE A 158 10.35 -19.68 16.50
C PHE A 158 9.09 -19.51 15.65
N SER A 159 8.80 -18.32 15.13
CA SER A 159 7.67 -18.14 14.22
C SER A 159 7.84 -18.95 12.93
N HIS A 160 9.05 -18.97 12.37
CA HIS A 160 9.33 -19.76 11.17
C HIS A 160 9.37 -21.26 11.46
N LEU A 161 9.99 -21.67 12.58
CA LEU A 161 10.10 -23.07 12.99
C LEU A 161 8.73 -23.67 13.29
N ASN A 162 7.84 -22.94 13.96
CA ASN A 162 6.50 -23.41 14.28
C ASN A 162 5.68 -23.69 13.00
N VAL A 163 5.73 -22.80 12.03
CA VAL A 163 5.06 -23.00 10.73
C VAL A 163 5.66 -24.18 9.97
N ALA A 164 6.99 -24.33 9.99
CA ALA A 164 7.67 -25.46 9.37
C ALA A 164 7.32 -26.81 10.04
N LEU A 165 7.22 -26.83 11.38
CA LEU A 165 6.94 -28.05 12.16
C LEU A 165 5.48 -28.49 12.09
N GLN A 166 4.54 -27.56 11.97
CA GLN A 166 3.12 -27.92 12.04
C GLN A 166 2.56 -28.40 10.70
N ARG A 167 2.95 -27.82 9.56
CA ARG A 167 2.23 -28.05 8.28
C ARG A 167 3.08 -27.81 7.02
N TRP A 168 4.09 -28.65 6.80
CA TRP A 168 4.86 -28.68 5.54
C TRP A 168 4.80 -30.05 4.85
N PRO A 169 4.57 -30.15 3.51
CA PRO A 169 4.13 -29.12 2.58
C PRO A 169 2.60 -29.06 2.48
N ARG A 170 2.03 -27.87 2.27
CA ARG A 170 0.62 -27.72 1.86
C ARG A 170 0.59 -27.32 0.41
N ASP A 171 0.15 -28.23 -0.44
CA ASP A 171 -0.09 -27.94 -1.85
C ASP A 171 -1.39 -27.15 -1.96
N TYR A 172 -1.29 -25.94 -2.48
CA TYR A 172 -2.43 -25.08 -2.76
C TYR A 172 -2.56 -24.95 -4.28
N LEU A 173 -3.65 -25.48 -4.83
CA LEU A 173 -3.97 -25.28 -6.23
C LEU A 173 -4.71 -23.94 -6.39
N LEU A 174 -4.05 -22.96 -7.00
CA LEU A 174 -4.65 -21.65 -7.27
C LEU A 174 -4.85 -21.49 -8.78
N HIS A 175 -6.10 -21.30 -9.20
CA HIS A 175 -6.44 -20.93 -10.57
C HIS A 175 -6.44 -19.41 -10.68
N VAL A 176 -5.44 -18.86 -11.37
CA VAL A 176 -5.33 -17.41 -11.62
C VAL A 176 -5.70 -17.14 -13.06
N TRP A 177 -6.77 -16.37 -13.25
CA TRP A 177 -7.14 -15.82 -14.54
C TRP A 177 -6.64 -14.39 -14.60
N TYR A 178 -5.81 -14.07 -15.59
CA TYR A 178 -5.36 -12.71 -15.83
C TYR A 178 -5.68 -12.34 -17.28
N PRO A 179 -6.26 -11.15 -17.52
CA PRO A 179 -6.32 -10.64 -18.88
C PRO A 179 -4.88 -10.41 -19.36
N GLN A 180 -4.60 -10.79 -20.60
CA GLN A 180 -3.34 -10.42 -21.23
C GLN A 180 -3.35 -8.89 -21.38
N TYR A 181 -2.33 -8.22 -20.85
CA TYR A 181 -2.24 -6.76 -20.89
C TYR A 181 -2.26 -6.32 -22.37
N CYS A 182 -3.35 -5.69 -22.81
CA CYS A 182 -3.28 -4.87 -24.02
C CYS A 182 -2.33 -3.74 -23.68
N GLN A 183 -1.16 -3.73 -24.34
CA GLN A 183 -0.27 -2.59 -24.26
C GLN A 183 -1.11 -1.35 -24.56
N LEU A 184 -1.27 -0.46 -23.58
CA LEU A 184 -1.62 0.92 -23.85
C LEU A 184 -0.64 1.36 -24.95
N LYS A 185 -1.14 1.54 -26.17
CA LYS A 185 -0.34 2.04 -27.29
C LYS A 185 0.33 3.30 -26.80
N GLN A 186 1.64 3.22 -26.53
CA GLN A 186 2.46 4.40 -26.63
C GLN A 186 2.43 4.76 -28.11
N ASP A 187 1.88 5.93 -28.45
CA ASP A 187 1.95 6.49 -29.79
C ASP A 187 3.41 6.54 -30.22
N GLN A 188 3.85 5.54 -30.98
CA GLN A 188 5.00 5.63 -31.87
C GLN A 188 4.69 4.82 -33.14
N ASP A 189 4.41 5.56 -34.20
CA ASP A 189 4.43 5.11 -35.59
C ASP A 189 5.79 4.49 -35.94
N THR A 190 5.87 3.18 -36.10
CA THR A 190 6.50 2.49 -37.27
C THR A 190 6.40 0.95 -37.14
N PRO A 191 6.18 0.20 -38.23
CA PRO A 191 5.98 -1.26 -38.17
C PRO A 191 7.31 -2.02 -38.29
N SER A 192 7.53 -3.01 -37.41
CA SER A 192 8.51 -4.09 -37.61
C SER A 192 7.82 -5.46 -37.45
N PRO A 193 8.23 -6.49 -38.21
CA PRO A 193 7.46 -7.72 -38.42
C PRO A 193 7.48 -8.67 -37.20
N PRO A 194 6.51 -9.60 -37.10
CA PRO A 194 6.36 -10.46 -35.93
C PRO A 194 7.47 -11.53 -35.86
N SER A 195 8.17 -11.60 -34.74
CA SER A 195 8.98 -12.77 -34.39
C SER A 195 8.14 -13.75 -33.58
N GLU A 196 7.90 -14.91 -34.19
CA GLU A 196 7.23 -16.07 -33.61
C GLU A 196 8.15 -16.73 -32.55
N LYS A 197 7.68 -16.88 -31.31
CA LYS A 197 8.28 -17.80 -30.34
C LYS A 197 7.19 -18.69 -29.76
N THR A 198 7.15 -19.90 -30.29
CA THR A 198 6.35 -21.03 -29.85
C THR A 198 6.78 -21.45 -28.44
N THR A 199 5.84 -21.61 -27.52
CA THR A 199 5.97 -22.63 -26.46
C THR A 199 4.60 -23.20 -26.16
N ASN A 200 4.50 -24.50 -26.38
CA ASN A 200 3.31 -25.31 -26.24
C ASN A 200 2.94 -25.47 -24.76
N HIS A 201 1.71 -25.12 -24.39
CA HIS A 201 0.82 -25.98 -23.61
C HIS A 201 -0.64 -25.52 -23.83
N HIS A 202 -1.34 -26.30 -24.63
CA HIS A 202 -2.79 -26.34 -24.91
C HIS A 202 -3.61 -25.05 -24.80
N LEU A 203 -3.71 -24.39 -25.95
CA LEU A 203 -4.73 -23.41 -26.31
C LEU A 203 -6.13 -24.03 -26.36
N SER A 204 -7.10 -23.34 -25.77
CA SER A 204 -8.42 -23.17 -26.39
C SER A 204 -8.72 -21.67 -26.45
N GLN A 205 -8.60 -21.11 -27.67
CA GLN A 205 -9.14 -19.80 -28.07
C GLN A 205 -10.68 -19.82 -27.89
N GLN A 206 -11.46 -18.75 -27.79
CA GLN A 206 -11.51 -17.51 -28.57
C GLN A 206 -12.67 -16.68 -27.99
N PHE A 207 -12.55 -15.37 -27.71
CA PHE A 207 -13.73 -14.49 -27.60
C PHE A 207 -13.42 -13.07 -28.09
N TYR A 208 -14.31 -12.58 -28.94
CA TYR A 208 -14.33 -11.22 -29.49
C TYR A 208 -14.70 -10.21 -28.39
N CYS A 209 -14.01 -9.07 -28.34
CA CYS A 209 -14.51 -7.87 -27.68
C CYS A 209 -14.69 -6.78 -28.74
N HIS A 210 -15.94 -6.60 -29.17
CA HIS A 210 -16.43 -5.35 -29.72
C HIS A 210 -16.86 -4.45 -28.55
N TRP A 211 -16.51 -3.17 -28.59
CA TRP A 211 -17.22 -2.15 -27.82
C TRP A 211 -17.45 -0.92 -28.71
N HIS A 212 -18.71 -0.47 -28.68
CA HIS A 212 -19.27 0.75 -29.27
C HIS A 212 -19.02 1.95 -28.37
#